data_AF-A0A2A3L4Z7-F1
#
_entry.id   AF-A0A2A3L4Z7-F1
#
_cell.length_a   1.000
_cell.length_b   1.000
_cell.length_c   1.000
_cell.angle_alpha   90.00
_cell.angle_beta   90.00
_cell.angle_gamma   90.00
#
_symmetry.space_group_name_H-M   'P 1'
#
loop_
_entity.id
_entity.type
_entity.pdbx_description
1 polymer ?
#
loop_
_entity_poly.entity_id
_entity_poly.type
_entity_poly.pdbx_seq_one_letter_code
_entity_poly.pdbx_strand_id
1 'polypeptide(L)'
;MVDARVMILSAKYGLVRLERVIQPYDVTFGQPGAVDVALLATQLSAQHVDTVEALLPSRYLAVVRQALEIIEQRGSGCIELVNLYLGAAGIGYQRAVLSALLAEAATHSSAAAGA
;
A
#
# COMPACT_ATOMS: atom_id res chain seq x y z
N MET A 1 -23.93 -4.57 -14.05
CA MET A 1 -24.39 -4.78 -12.66
C MET A 1 -23.21 -5.36 -11.91
N VAL A 2 -22.62 -4.53 -11.05
CA VAL A 2 -21.35 -4.68 -10.30
C VAL A 2 -20.19 -5.37 -11.05
N ASP A 3 -19.45 -4.60 -11.86
CA ASP A 3 -18.09 -5.02 -12.26
C ASP A 3 -17.08 -4.39 -11.30
N ALA A 4 -17.06 -4.90 -10.07
CA ALA A 4 -15.93 -4.69 -9.18
C ALA A 4 -14.71 -5.37 -9.84
N ARG A 5 -13.61 -4.62 -9.98
CA ARG A 5 -12.38 -5.12 -10.61
C ARG A 5 -11.22 -5.00 -9.64
N VAL A 6 -10.36 -6.01 -9.61
CA VAL A 6 -9.16 -6.01 -8.79
C VAL A 6 -7.97 -5.57 -9.64
N MET A 7 -7.17 -4.66 -9.10
CA MET A 7 -5.93 -4.18 -9.72
C MET A 7 -4.81 -4.18 -8.68
N ILE A 8 -3.58 -4.37 -9.15
CA ILE A 8 -2.38 -4.27 -8.35
C ILE A 8 -1.80 -2.86 -8.48
N LEU A 9 -1.49 -2.23 -7.36
CA LEU A 9 -0.72 -1.00 -7.35
C LEU A 9 0.79 -1.32 -7.36
N SER A 10 1.43 -1.06 -8.49
CA SER A 10 2.87 -1.22 -8.70
C SER A 10 3.58 0.12 -8.64
N ALA A 11 4.70 0.18 -7.90
CA ALA A 11 5.55 1.37 -7.90
C ALA A 11 6.14 1.70 -9.28
N LYS A 12 6.43 0.68 -10.12
CA LYS A 12 7.04 0.88 -11.44
C LYS A 12 6.02 1.09 -12.57
N TYR A 13 4.81 0.55 -12.42
CA TYR A 13 3.82 0.52 -13.50
C TYR A 13 2.49 1.22 -13.19
N GLY A 14 2.29 1.68 -11.94
CA GLY A 14 1.02 2.24 -11.48
C GLY A 14 -0.05 1.15 -11.31
N LEU A 15 -1.28 1.39 -11.75
CA LEU A 15 -2.35 0.41 -11.72
C LEU A 15 -2.15 -0.66 -12.81
N VAL A 16 -2.14 -1.91 -12.37
CA VAL A 16 -1.91 -3.07 -13.20
C VAL A 16 -3.07 -4.05 -13.07
N ARG A 17 -3.57 -4.56 -14.19
CA ARG A 17 -4.55 -5.66 -14.22
C ARG A 17 -3.87 -6.99 -13.94
N LEU A 18 -4.61 -7.95 -13.38
CA LEU A 18 -4.07 -9.24 -12.93
C LEU A 18 -3.49 -10.09 -14.06
N GLU A 19 -4.00 -9.95 -15.27
CA GLU A 19 -3.57 -10.65 -16.48
C GLU A 19 -2.31 -10.06 -17.12
N ARG A 20 -1.84 -8.90 -16.67
CA ARG A 20 -0.65 -8.25 -17.25
C ARG A 20 0.63 -8.93 -16.78
N VAL A 21 1.37 -9.52 -17.71
CA VAL A 21 2.74 -9.97 -17.46
C VAL A 21 3.67 -8.77 -17.28
N ILE A 22 4.41 -8.73 -16.18
CA ILE A 22 5.38 -7.67 -15.86
C ILE A 22 6.78 -8.26 -15.72
N GLN A 23 7.80 -7.44 -16.04
CA GLN A 23 9.19 -7.84 -15.83
C GLN A 23 9.57 -7.68 -14.35
N PRO A 24 10.49 -8.50 -13.82
CA PRO A 24 11.03 -8.33 -12.48
C PRO A 24 11.59 -6.92 -12.26
N TYR A 25 11.39 -6.38 -11.07
CA TYR A 25 11.90 -5.07 -10.69
C TYR A 25 12.08 -4.96 -9.18
N ASP A 26 13.01 -4.10 -8.76
CA ASP A 26 13.19 -3.69 -7.37
C ASP A 26 13.13 -2.16 -7.31
N VAL A 27 11.90 -1.65 -7.23
CA VAL A 27 11.59 -0.21 -7.20
C VAL A 27 10.43 -0.02 -6.25
N THR A 28 10.53 0.99 -5.39
CA THR A 28 9.44 1.41 -4.51
C THR A 28 9.10 2.90 -4.73
N PHE A 29 7.87 3.30 -4.41
CA PHE A 29 7.41 4.68 -4.57
C PHE A 29 8.34 5.72 -3.93
N GLY A 30 8.71 6.75 -4.67
CA GLY A 30 9.68 7.77 -4.25
C GLY A 30 11.14 7.49 -4.66
N GLN A 31 11.41 6.35 -5.29
CA GLN A 31 12.71 6.06 -5.90
C GLN A 31 12.72 6.43 -7.39
N PRO A 32 13.90 6.69 -7.98
CA PRO A 32 14.05 6.80 -9.42
C PRO A 32 13.46 5.58 -10.15
N GLY A 33 12.68 5.83 -11.20
CA GLY A 33 11.99 4.78 -11.96
C GLY A 33 10.64 4.35 -11.39
N ALA A 34 10.21 4.91 -10.25
CA ALA A 34 8.83 4.80 -9.82
C ALA A 34 7.93 5.72 -10.66
N VAL A 35 6.67 5.31 -10.86
CA VAL A 35 5.66 6.19 -11.49
C VAL A 35 5.39 7.39 -10.60
N ASP A 36 5.13 8.52 -11.23
CA ASP A 36 4.66 9.70 -10.53
C ASP A 36 3.17 9.56 -10.14
N VAL A 37 2.76 10.40 -9.19
CA VAL A 37 1.40 10.42 -8.65
C VAL A 37 0.39 10.94 -9.69
N ALA A 38 0.81 11.80 -10.62
CA ALA A 38 -0.07 12.37 -11.65
C ALA A 38 -0.46 11.33 -12.71
N LEU A 39 0.44 10.39 -13.02
CA LEU A 39 0.17 9.23 -13.87
C LEU A 39 -0.81 8.29 -13.17
N LEU A 40 -0.63 8.04 -11.88
CA LEU A 40 -1.57 7.24 -11.09
C LEU A 40 -2.97 7.88 -11.08
N ALA A 41 -3.06 9.21 -10.87
CA ALA A 41 -4.32 9.95 -10.94
C ALA A 41 -5.01 9.77 -12.29
N THR A 42 -4.24 9.87 -13.38
CA THR A 42 -4.75 9.67 -14.75
C THR A 42 -5.28 8.24 -14.96
N GLN A 43 -4.55 7.23 -14.47
CA GLN A 43 -4.98 5.83 -14.55
C GLN A 43 -6.25 5.55 -13.73
N LEU A 44 -6.37 6.16 -12.55
CA LEU A 44 -7.54 6.07 -11.67
C LEU A 44 -8.77 6.70 -12.34
N SER A 45 -8.65 7.93 -12.85
CA SER A 45 -9.75 8.58 -13.58
C SER A 45 -10.23 7.75 -14.77
N ALA A 46 -9.31 7.12 -15.50
CA ALA A 46 -9.65 6.27 -16.64
C ALA A 46 -10.43 4.99 -16.25
N GLN A 47 -10.47 4.61 -14.97
CA GLN A 47 -11.27 3.47 -14.54
C GLN A 47 -12.77 3.77 -14.50
N HIS A 48 -13.16 5.06 -14.42
CA HIS A 48 -14.56 5.49 -14.29
C HIS A 48 -15.25 4.79 -13.10
N VAL A 49 -14.64 4.89 -11.92
CA VAL A 49 -15.14 4.29 -10.67
C VAL A 49 -15.40 5.39 -9.65
N ASP A 50 -16.43 5.18 -8.82
CA ASP A 50 -16.79 6.10 -7.75
C ASP A 50 -16.13 5.74 -6.41
N THR A 51 -15.67 4.48 -6.27
CA THR A 51 -15.08 3.96 -5.03
C THR A 51 -13.84 3.11 -5.32
N VAL A 52 -12.82 3.26 -4.48
CA VAL A 52 -11.62 2.43 -4.42
C VAL A 52 -11.52 1.78 -3.04
N GLU A 53 -11.63 0.46 -3.02
CA GLU A 53 -11.38 -0.36 -1.84
C GLU A 53 -9.91 -0.78 -1.79
N ALA A 54 -9.16 -0.25 -0.83
CA ALA A 54 -7.72 -0.41 -0.74
C ALA A 54 -7.33 -1.49 0.29
N LEU A 55 -6.72 -2.56 -0.21
CA LEU A 55 -6.01 -3.59 0.56
C LEU A 55 -4.50 -3.32 0.52
N LEU A 56 -4.11 -2.10 0.92
CA LEU A 56 -2.76 -1.57 0.73
C LEU A 56 -2.05 -1.29 2.05
N PRO A 57 -0.74 -1.56 2.17
CA PRO A 57 0.08 -1.02 3.24
C PRO A 57 0.04 0.53 3.26
N SER A 58 0.24 1.12 4.44
CA SER A 58 0.13 2.58 4.67
C SER A 58 0.91 3.43 3.66
N ARG A 59 2.15 3.04 3.33
CA ARG A 59 2.98 3.74 2.34
C ARG A 59 2.32 3.80 0.96
N TYR A 60 1.70 2.73 0.52
CA TYR A 60 1.05 2.63 -0.79
C TYR A 60 -0.30 3.35 -0.78
N LEU A 61 -1.04 3.25 0.33
CA LEU A 61 -2.28 3.98 0.55
C LEU A 61 -2.06 5.51 0.47
N ALA A 62 -0.95 6.02 1.01
CA ALA A 62 -0.61 7.44 0.94
C ALA A 62 -0.45 7.94 -0.51
N VAL A 63 0.12 7.12 -1.40
CA VAL A 63 0.27 7.46 -2.82
C VAL A 63 -1.09 7.51 -3.52
N VAL A 64 -2.01 6.60 -3.20
CA VAL A 64 -3.38 6.64 -3.73
C VAL A 64 -4.09 7.90 -3.25
N ARG A 65 -3.97 8.28 -1.97
CA ARG A 65 -4.56 9.52 -1.45
C ARG A 65 -4.11 10.76 -2.22
N GLN A 66 -2.80 10.89 -2.44
CA GLN A 66 -2.26 12.01 -3.22
C GLN A 66 -2.78 12.01 -4.67
N ALA A 67 -2.95 10.84 -5.28
CA ALA A 67 -3.52 10.75 -6.62
C ALA A 67 -4.99 11.20 -6.65
N LEU A 68 -5.78 10.86 -5.63
CA LEU A 68 -7.17 11.30 -5.51
C LEU A 68 -7.28 12.81 -5.26
N GLU A 69 -6.40 13.39 -4.45
CA GLU A 69 -6.31 14.85 -4.26
C GLU A 69 -6.07 15.57 -5.60
N ILE A 70 -5.22 15.02 -6.47
CA ILE A 70 -5.00 15.56 -7.82
C ILE A 70 -6.27 15.49 -8.68
N ILE A 71 -7.04 14.39 -8.60
CA ILE A 71 -8.30 14.24 -9.36
C ILE A 71 -9.33 15.28 -8.90
N GLU A 72 -9.46 15.46 -7.59
CA GLU A 72 -10.35 16.45 -6.99
C GLU A 72 -9.97 17.88 -7.40
N GLN A 73 -8.68 18.23 -7.32
CA GLN A 73 -8.15 19.53 -7.74
C GLN A 73 -8.39 19.82 -9.24
N ARG A 74 -8.45 18.78 -10.08
CA ARG A 74 -8.75 18.90 -11.51
C ARG A 74 -10.25 19.01 -11.80
N GLY A 75 -11.12 18.91 -10.78
CA GLY A 75 -12.58 18.92 -10.95
C GLY A 75 -13.11 17.70 -11.73
N SER A 76 -12.33 16.61 -11.80
CA SER A 76 -12.66 15.43 -12.62
C SER A 76 -13.54 14.39 -11.89
N GLY A 77 -14.05 14.73 -10.71
CA GLY A 77 -14.90 13.88 -9.89
C GLY A 77 -14.32 13.64 -8.49
N CYS A 78 -15.12 12.99 -7.63
CA CYS A 78 -14.70 12.55 -6.31
C CYS A 78 -14.76 11.02 -6.28
N ILE A 79 -13.64 10.38 -5.97
CA ILE A 79 -13.55 8.93 -5.80
C ILE A 79 -13.38 8.66 -4.30
N GLU A 80 -14.30 7.91 -3.71
CA GLU A 80 -14.22 7.51 -2.32
C GLU A 80 -13.11 6.49 -2.11
N LEU A 81 -12.26 6.68 -1.09
CA LEU A 81 -11.21 5.73 -0.72
C LEU A 81 -11.54 5.01 0.58
N VAL A 82 -11.84 3.72 0.48
CA VAL A 82 -12.09 2.84 1.63
C VAL A 82 -10.81 2.09 1.97
N ASN A 83 -10.24 2.33 3.16
CA ASN A 83 -9.08 1.59 3.63
C ASN A 83 -9.52 0.31 4.37
N LEU A 84 -9.46 -0.83 3.67
CA LEU A 84 -9.85 -2.12 4.25
C LEU A 84 -8.81 -2.69 5.24
N TYR A 85 -7.59 -2.15 5.26
CA TYR A 85 -6.58 -2.49 6.27
C TYR A 85 -6.62 -1.59 7.51
N LEU A 86 -7.61 -0.70 7.63
CA LEU A 86 -7.78 0.10 8.82
C LEU A 86 -8.01 -0.81 10.04
N GLY A 87 -7.15 -0.68 11.06
CA GLY A 87 -7.20 -1.51 12.26
C GLY A 87 -6.53 -2.88 12.15
N ALA A 88 -6.01 -3.26 10.98
CA ALA A 88 -5.23 -4.49 10.83
C ALA A 88 -3.83 -4.31 11.42
N ALA A 89 -3.52 -5.08 12.47
CA ALA A 89 -2.17 -5.21 13.01
C ALA A 89 -1.28 -6.00 12.03
N GLY A 90 -0.75 -5.31 11.01
CA GLY A 90 0.02 -5.93 9.93
C GLY A 90 1.30 -6.64 10.39
N ILE A 91 2.01 -7.27 9.45
CA ILE A 91 3.24 -8.04 9.73
C ILE A 91 4.32 -7.24 10.50
N GLY A 92 4.37 -5.92 10.33
CA GLY A 92 5.28 -5.06 11.10
C GLY A 92 4.99 -5.07 12.60
N TYR A 93 3.72 -5.07 12.98
CA TYR A 93 3.29 -5.22 14.37
C TYR A 93 3.68 -6.60 14.91
N GLN A 94 3.38 -7.66 14.17
CA GLN A 94 3.74 -9.04 14.56
C GLN A 94 5.25 -9.21 14.74
N ARG A 95 6.06 -8.61 13.83
CA ARG A 95 7.51 -8.57 13.97
C ARG A 95 7.97 -7.79 15.19
N ALA A 96 7.35 -6.65 15.49
CA ALA A 96 7.69 -5.87 16.67
C ALA A 96 7.39 -6.63 17.97
N VAL A 97 6.23 -7.29 18.04
CA VAL A 97 5.87 -8.18 19.16
C VAL A 97 6.89 -9.31 19.30
N LEU A 98 7.24 -10.00 18.22
CA LEU A 98 8.23 -11.07 18.25
C LEU A 98 9.61 -10.56 18.70
N SER A 99 10.06 -9.41 18.16
CA SER A 99 11.31 -8.78 18.58
C SER A 99 11.31 -8.45 20.08
N ALA A 100 10.19 -7.97 20.62
CA ALA A 100 10.05 -7.68 22.05
C ALA A 100 10.14 -8.97 22.89
N LEU A 101 9.44 -10.04 22.49
CA LEU A 101 9.48 -11.33 23.17
C LEU A 101 10.89 -11.95 23.16
N LEU A 102 11.61 -11.85 22.03
CA LEU A 102 12.99 -12.33 21.92
C LEU A 102 13.95 -11.53 22.82
N ALA A 103 13.78 -10.21 22.90
CA ALA A 103 14.58 -9.38 23.79
C ALA A 103 14.35 -9.74 25.27
N GLU A 104 13.08 -9.93 25.66
CA GLU A 104 12.70 -10.33 27.02
C GLU A 104 13.26 -11.71 27.39
N ALA A 105 13.17 -12.69 26.48
CA ALA A 105 13.73 -14.03 26.70
C ALA A 105 15.27 -14.00 26.90
N ALA A 106 15.98 -13.15 26.15
CA ALA A 106 17.43 -12.98 26.30
C ALA A 106 17.81 -12.38 27.67
N THR A 107 17.03 -11.42 28.17
CA THR A 107 17.24 -10.84 29.51
C THR A 107 17.02 -11.89 30.62
N HIS A 108 15.98 -12.71 30.52
CA HIS A 108 15.71 -13.77 31.49
C HIS A 108 16.77 -14.89 31.47
N SER A 109 17.30 -15.24 30.29
CA SER A 109 18.37 -16.24 30.17
C SER A 109 19.71 -15.76 30.75
N SER A 110 20.00 -14.45 30.69
CA SER A 110 21.19 -13.84 31.27
C SER A 110 21.16 -13.85 32.81
N ALA A 111 19.99 -13.55 33.40
CA ALA A 111 19.81 -13.55 34.85
C ALA A 111 19.93 -14.96 35.47
N ALA A 112 19.58 -16.01 34.73
CA ALA A 112 19.68 -17.40 35.21
C ALA A 112 21.10 -18.00 35.11
N ALA A 113 22.00 -17.42 34.31
CA ALA A 113 23.37 -17.92 34.12
C ALA A 113 24.41 -17.31 35.07
N GLY A 114 24.00 -16.34 35.91
CA GLY A 114 24.85 -15.63 36.88
C GLY A 114 24.63 -16.01 38.35
N ALA A 115 23.85 -17.06 38.63
CA ALA A 115 23.63 -17.64 39.96
C ALA A 115 24.29 -19.03 40.05
#